data_AF-A0AAN8YEV3-F1
#
_entry.id   AF-A0AAN8YEV3-F1
#
_cell.length_a   1.000
_cell.length_b   1.000
_cell.length_c   1.000
_cell.angle_alpha   90.00
_cell.angle_beta   90.00
_cell.angle_gamma   90.00
#
_symmetry.space_group_name_H-M   'P 1'
#
loop_
_entity.id
_entity.type
_entity.pdbx_description
1 polymer ?
#
loop_
_entity_poly.entity_id
_entity_poly.type
_entity_poly.pdbx_seq_one_letter_code
_entity_poly.pdbx_strand_id
1 'polypeptide(L)'
;MRVNGELLALSFLGTSFMDIIEAIDEENKLVKFKVIGGDILEEYKSFSFTVHVETKGENNLVTWILDYEKKNANVSNPHTYMKFILNMSKDIGTYHLN
;
A
#
# COMPACT_ATOMS: atom_id res chain seq x y z
N MET A 1 11.16 0.43 -4.94
CA MET A 1 11.83 -0.69 -5.64
C MET A 1 11.61 -1.96 -4.82
N ARG A 2 11.13 -3.05 -5.44
CA ARG A 2 10.92 -4.34 -4.77
C ARG A 2 12.14 -5.24 -4.98
N VAL A 3 12.52 -6.02 -3.97
CA VAL A 3 13.50 -7.12 -4.09
C VAL A 3 12.82 -8.39 -3.62
N ASN A 4 12.80 -9.42 -4.47
CA ASN A 4 12.13 -10.70 -4.20
C ASN A 4 10.62 -10.58 -3.86
N GLY A 5 9.95 -9.59 -4.43
CA GLY A 5 8.52 -9.31 -4.15
C GLY A 5 8.27 -8.43 -2.94
N GLU A 6 9.25 -8.24 -2.05
CA GLU A 6 9.14 -7.36 -0.89
C GLU A 6 9.50 -5.92 -1.25
N LEU A 7 8.76 -4.98 -0.68
CA LEU A 7 9.03 -3.55 -0.84
C LEU A 7 10.25 -3.16 0.01
N LEU A 8 11.34 -2.70 -0.62
CA LEU A 8 12.60 -2.38 0.08
C LEU A 8 12.49 -1.35 1.20
N ALA A 9 11.45 -0.52 1.22
CA ALA A 9 11.25 0.45 2.29
C ALA A 9 10.69 -0.18 3.59
N LEU A 10 10.15 -1.41 3.54
CA LEU A 10 9.58 -2.11 4.71
C LEU A 10 10.58 -3.03 5.40
N SER A 11 11.64 -3.47 4.72
CA SER A 11 12.72 -4.26 5.34
C SER A 11 13.48 -3.48 6.43
N PHE A 12 13.58 -2.15 6.30
CA PHE A 12 14.19 -1.27 7.32
C PHE A 12 13.31 -1.10 8.58
N LEU A 13 12.02 -1.39 8.48
CA LEU A 13 11.09 -1.43 9.62
C LEU A 13 11.03 -2.82 10.27
N GLY A 14 11.71 -3.82 9.68
CA GLY A 14 11.64 -5.22 10.12
C GLY A 14 10.27 -5.85 9.90
N THR A 15 9.41 -5.25 9.05
CA THR A 15 8.06 -5.75 8.77
C THR A 15 8.03 -6.41 7.40
N SER A 16 7.70 -7.71 7.37
CA SER A 16 7.51 -8.48 6.14
C SER A 16 6.05 -8.43 5.67
N PHE A 17 5.84 -8.43 4.35
CA PHE A 17 4.53 -8.72 3.77
C PHE A 17 4.73 -9.32 2.39
N MET A 18 3.93 -10.34 2.09
CA MET A 18 3.82 -10.93 0.77
C MET A 18 2.46 -10.56 0.20
N ASP A 19 2.45 -10.06 -1.03
CA ASP A 19 1.23 -9.67 -1.71
C ASP A 19 1.16 -10.22 -3.13
N ILE A 20 -0.05 -10.20 -3.66
CA ILE A 20 -0.33 -10.43 -5.07
C ILE A 20 -1.07 -9.23 -5.63
N ILE A 21 -0.95 -9.03 -6.94
CA ILE A 21 -1.84 -8.12 -7.66
C ILE A 21 -3.19 -8.84 -7.78
N GLU A 22 -4.20 -8.30 -7.10
CA GLU A 22 -5.57 -8.83 -7.14
C GLU A 22 -6.35 -8.26 -8.34
N ALA A 23 -6.11 -6.99 -8.69
CA ALA A 23 -6.74 -6.36 -9.85
C ALA A 23 -5.87 -5.24 -10.43
N ILE A 24 -5.97 -5.07 -11.74
CA ILE A 24 -5.46 -3.90 -12.48
C ILE A 24 -6.61 -3.38 -13.34
N ASP A 25 -6.85 -2.08 -13.25
CA ASP A 25 -7.74 -1.35 -14.14
C ASP A 25 -6.91 -0.24 -14.79
N GLU A 26 -6.45 -0.49 -16.01
CA GLU A 26 -5.57 0.43 -16.73
C GLU A 26 -6.30 1.72 -17.14
N GLU A 27 -7.59 1.62 -17.50
CA GLU A 27 -8.42 2.76 -17.90
C GLU A 27 -8.55 3.77 -16.75
N ASN A 28 -8.84 3.26 -15.55
CA ASN A 28 -8.95 4.07 -14.36
C ASN A 28 -7.61 4.27 -13.62
N LYS A 29 -6.49 3.74 -14.13
CA LYS A 29 -5.17 3.80 -13.47
C LYS A 29 -5.24 3.34 -12.01
N LEU A 30 -5.80 2.16 -11.79
CA LEU A 30 -6.00 1.57 -10.47
C LEU A 30 -5.30 0.22 -10.38
N VAL A 31 -4.62 -0.03 -9.26
CA VAL A 31 -4.06 -1.34 -8.92
C VAL A 31 -4.47 -1.71 -7.50
N LYS A 32 -4.98 -2.93 -7.34
CA LYS A 32 -5.32 -3.51 -6.04
C LYS A 32 -4.37 -4.64 -5.70
N PHE A 33 -3.80 -4.59 -4.50
CA PHE A 33 -2.90 -5.58 -3.93
C PHE A 33 -3.59 -6.29 -2.77
N LYS A 34 -3.53 -7.62 -2.74
CA LYS A 34 -4.00 -8.43 -1.62
C LYS A 34 -2.81 -8.97 -0.86
N VAL A 35 -2.78 -8.75 0.46
CA VAL A 35 -1.78 -9.35 1.34
C VAL A 35 -2.13 -10.82 1.56
N ILE A 36 -1.16 -11.69 1.29
CA ILE A 36 -1.30 -13.16 1.41
C ILE A 36 -0.32 -13.78 2.41
N GLY A 37 0.57 -12.99 3.00
CA GLY A 37 1.50 -13.45 4.03
C GLY A 37 2.28 -12.32 4.70
N GLY A 38 3.06 -12.67 5.73
CA GLY A 38 3.90 -11.76 6.51
C GLY A 38 3.20 -11.14 7.72
N ASP A 39 3.93 -10.27 8.41
CA ASP A 39 3.63 -9.78 9.76
C ASP A 39 2.31 -9.01 9.82
N ILE A 40 1.90 -8.36 8.72
CA ILE A 40 0.60 -7.68 8.63
C ILE A 40 -0.55 -8.65 8.96
N LEU A 41 -0.46 -9.91 8.52
CA LEU A 41 -1.49 -10.91 8.80
C LEU A 41 -1.38 -11.51 10.21
N GLU A 42 -0.41 -11.11 11.03
CA GLU A 42 -0.38 -11.42 12.46
C GLU A 42 -1.40 -10.59 13.24
N GLU A 43 -1.64 -9.34 12.81
CA GLU A 43 -2.58 -8.40 13.45
C GLU A 43 -3.96 -8.39 12.76
N TYR A 44 -4.00 -8.50 11.43
CA TYR A 44 -5.21 -8.42 10.63
C TYR A 44 -5.55 -9.80 10.02
N LYS A 45 -6.84 -10.13 9.93
CA LYS A 45 -7.32 -11.35 9.25
C LYS A 45 -7.22 -11.22 7.74
N SER A 46 -7.48 -10.02 7.23
CA SER A 46 -7.37 -9.67 5.82
C SER A 46 -6.87 -8.24 5.70
N PHE A 47 -6.09 -8.00 4.65
CA PHE A 47 -5.55 -6.69 4.34
C PHE A 47 -5.38 -6.55 2.83
N SER A 48 -5.78 -5.41 2.27
CA SER A 48 -5.50 -5.04 0.89
C SER A 48 -5.19 -3.56 0.75
N PHE A 49 -4.42 -3.22 -0.27
CA PHE A 49 -4.06 -1.85 -0.62
C PHE A 49 -4.53 -1.58 -2.04
N THR A 50 -5.25 -0.50 -2.25
CA THR A 50 -5.59 -0.02 -3.60
C THR A 50 -4.92 1.33 -3.82
N VAL A 51 -4.24 1.49 -4.95
CA VAL A 51 -3.76 2.78 -5.44
C VAL A 51 -4.58 3.17 -6.66
N HIS A 52 -5.11 4.38 -6.66
CA HIS A 52 -5.86 4.97 -7.77
C HIS A 52 -5.24 6.31 -8.13
N VAL A 53 -4.98 6.54 -9.42
CA VAL A 53 -4.36 7.79 -9.91
C VAL A 53 -5.31 8.55 -10.82
N GLU A 54 -5.78 9.70 -10.36
CA GLU A 54 -6.63 10.60 -11.13
C GLU A 54 -5.79 11.70 -11.79
N THR A 55 -5.89 11.82 -13.12
CA THR A 55 -5.12 12.76 -13.94
C THR A 55 -6.01 13.73 -14.73
N LYS A 56 -7.29 13.83 -14.38
CA LYS A 56 -8.30 14.57 -15.18
C LYS A 56 -8.41 16.07 -14.81
N GLY A 57 -7.71 16.53 -13.78
CA GLY A 57 -7.71 17.92 -13.31
C GLY A 57 -6.37 18.64 -13.52
N GLU A 58 -6.24 19.83 -12.93
CA GLU A 58 -4.98 20.62 -12.97
C GLU A 58 -3.80 19.91 -12.27
N ASN A 59 -4.12 19.04 -11.30
CA ASN A 59 -3.14 18.27 -10.54
C ASN A 59 -3.43 16.77 -10.69
N ASN A 60 -2.36 15.97 -10.59
CA ASN A 60 -2.49 14.53 -10.43
C ASN A 60 -2.77 14.20 -8.95
N LEU A 61 -3.80 13.40 -8.69
CA LEU A 61 -4.15 12.94 -7.34
C LEU A 61 -3.90 11.44 -7.23
N VAL A 62 -3.14 11.04 -6.21
CA VAL A 62 -2.94 9.63 -5.85
C VAL A 62 -3.76 9.32 -4.60
N THR A 63 -4.73 8.43 -4.73
CA THR A 63 -5.58 7.96 -3.63
C THR A 63 -5.15 6.56 -3.22
N TRP A 64 -4.87 6.38 -1.93
CA TRP A 64 -4.62 5.08 -1.33
C TRP A 64 -5.80 4.64 -0.47
N ILE A 65 -6.29 3.43 -0.69
CA ILE A 65 -7.38 2.80 0.07
C ILE A 65 -6.83 1.57 0.77
N LEU A 66 -7.05 1.48 2.08
CA LEU A 66 -6.66 0.35 2.91
C LEU A 66 -7.92 -0.35 3.39
N ASP A 67 -8.21 -1.53 2.85
CA ASP A 67 -9.31 -2.38 3.31
C ASP A 67 -8.75 -3.48 4.21
N TYR A 68 -9.29 -3.61 5.41
CA TYR A 68 -8.74 -4.53 6.41
C TYR A 68 -9.83 -5.08 7.35
N GLU A 69 -9.59 -6.29 7.86
CA GLU A 69 -10.35 -6.88 8.96
C GLU A 69 -9.41 -7.16 10.13
N LYS A 70 -9.69 -6.58 11.31
CA LYS A 70 -8.91 -6.83 12.52
C LYS A 70 -9.14 -8.25 13.04
N LYS A 71 -8.11 -8.88 13.61
CA LYS A 71 -8.29 -10.17 14.31
C LYS A 71 -9.17 -10.06 15.56
N ASN A 72 -9.07 -8.93 16.27
CA ASN A 72 -9.89 -8.63 17.43
C ASN A 72 -9.97 -7.11 17.65
N ALA A 73 -10.84 -6.67 18.57
CA ALA A 73 -11.10 -5.25 18.82
C ALA A 73 -9.91 -4.47 19.38
N ASN A 74 -8.89 -5.13 19.94
CA ASN A 74 -7.72 -4.48 20.54
C ASN A 74 -6.65 -4.11 19.50
N VAL A 75 -6.73 -4.66 18.28
CA VAL A 75 -5.82 -4.31 17.20
C VAL A 75 -6.07 -2.85 16.80
N SER A 76 -5.00 -2.06 16.69
CA SER A 76 -5.11 -0.65 16.29
C SER A 76 -5.53 -0.50 14.82
N ASN A 77 -5.96 0.70 14.41
CA ASN A 77 -6.14 0.98 13.00
C ASN A 77 -4.77 1.10 12.31
N PRO A 78 -4.67 0.84 10.99
CA PRO A 78 -3.39 0.80 10.27
C PRO A 78 -2.79 2.19 9.96
N HIS A 79 -2.91 3.16 10.89
CA HIS A 79 -2.43 4.52 10.69
C HIS A 79 -0.91 4.60 10.47
N THR A 80 -0.15 3.68 11.08
CA THR A 80 1.31 3.57 10.85
C THR A 80 1.61 3.23 9.39
N TYR A 81 0.91 2.22 8.84
CA TYR A 81 1.04 1.84 7.42
C TYR A 81 0.58 2.97 6.50
N MET A 82 -0.52 3.65 6.83
CA MET A 82 -0.99 4.81 6.06
C MET A 82 0.05 5.93 6.00
N LYS A 83 0.68 6.28 7.12
CA LYS A 83 1.76 7.29 7.17
C LYS A 83 2.97 6.87 6.33
N PHE A 84 3.34 5.60 6.40
CA PHE A 84 4.43 5.04 5.59
C PHE A 84 4.14 5.16 4.09
N ILE A 85 2.94 4.75 3.65
CA ILE A 85 2.51 4.83 2.25
C ILE A 85 2.52 6.28 1.74
N LEU A 86 2.07 7.23 2.56
CA LEU A 86 2.09 8.66 2.22
C LEU A 86 3.51 9.20 2.06
N ASN A 87 4.44 8.82 2.93
CA ASN A 87 5.84 9.23 2.82
C ASN A 87 6.48 8.63 1.56
N MET A 88 6.31 7.33 1.33
CA MET A 88 6.77 6.66 0.12
C MET A 88 6.22 7.35 -1.15
N SER A 89 4.94 7.71 -1.16
CA SER A 89 4.32 8.39 -2.31
C SER A 89 4.94 9.75 -2.59
N LYS A 90 5.30 10.51 -1.54
CA LYS A 90 6.02 11.79 -1.67
C LYS A 90 7.43 11.61 -2.22
N ASP A 91 8.14 10.58 -1.77
CA ASP A 91 9.50 10.29 -2.25
C ASP A 91 9.48 9.90 -3.73
N ILE A 92 8.54 9.02 -4.13
CA ILE A 92 8.31 8.65 -5.52
C ILE A 92 7.95 9.89 -6.36
N GLY A 93 7.04 10.73 -5.87
CA GLY A 93 6.65 11.96 -6.55
C GLY A 93 7.83 12.90 -6.75
N THR A 94 8.63 13.12 -5.71
CA THR A 94 9.83 13.96 -5.77
C THR A 94 10.87 13.41 -6.75
N TYR A 95 11.05 12.08 -6.78
CA TYR A 95 11.98 11.43 -7.70
C TYR A 95 11.56 11.58 -9.18
N HIS A 96 10.26 11.52 -9.49
CA HIS A 96 9.77 11.63 -10.87
C HIS A 96 9.56 13.08 -11.35
N LEU A 97 9.65 14.06 -10.44
CA LEU A 97 9.59 15.48 -10.76
C LEU A 97 10.96 16.11 -11.06
N ASN A 98 12.05 15.40 -10.72
CA ASN A 98 13.43 15.79 -10.98
C ASN A 98 14.04 14.97 -12.14
#